data_AF-A0AAV5JV10-F1
#
_entry.id   AF-A0AAV5JV10-F1
#
_cell.length_a   1.000
_cell.length_b   1.000
_cell.length_c   1.000
_cell.angle_alpha   90.00
_cell.angle_beta   90.00
_cell.angle_gamma   90.00
#
_symmetry.space_group_name_H-M   'P 1'
#
loop_
_entity.id
_entity.type
_entity.pdbx_description
1 polymer ?
#
loop_
_entity_poly.entity_id
_entity_poly.type
_entity_poly.pdbx_seq_one_letter_code
_entity_poly.pdbx_strand_id
1 'polypeptide(L)'
;MGLEENIVRRPDRRNETGQEKTICLHAFSDLTHVSPVVFLYLLKECYFHGTCKATVKFRALQQQVCNVLCNSSRPGVATFILQCLYVLPIFELYSEGFSHLILSALGRFKKAVTTSADTLTAKKLAARLFIDIVGGSVDHAERIIMKIIEVFDVRLMDVEEVVSQLKAQNDCRFDSAKTFIEQFIFGRIESQSYMTAVTLLEQFSIRQSGQSFLFTMIENKEFRAAEKWASFMGKPILSILVQEYADRNMLKNAYVTIRKNNLQQDFPDLYHKCKESILKKLAEKACWDIAEARADGDRQLLEYLVYLAMEAGYSEKVEELCERYSLEGFLKATGSEAAILRSRFLSLNDFAVEDVIWVDEFESLRNAAFQVEGCKVIGLDCEWKPNYEKGSQPNKVSR
;
A
#
# COMPACT_ATOMS: atom_id res chain seq x y z
N MET A 1 64.00 16.77 0.40
CA MET A 1 64.96 15.69 0.69
C MET A 1 64.13 14.52 1.18
N GLY A 2 63.77 13.57 0.31
CA GLY A 2 64.60 12.43 -0.11
C GLY A 2 64.36 11.30 0.92
N LEU A 3 63.78 10.15 0.60
CA LEU A 3 64.13 9.22 -0.46
C LEU A 3 62.91 8.38 -0.90
N GLU A 4 62.76 8.24 -2.21
CA GLU A 4 62.09 7.11 -2.84
C GLU A 4 63.05 5.90 -2.82
N GLU A 5 62.51 4.70 -2.62
CA GLU A 5 63.01 3.51 -3.31
C GLU A 5 61.82 2.71 -3.84
N ASN A 6 61.66 2.75 -5.17
CA ASN A 6 60.81 1.87 -5.94
C ASN A 6 61.57 0.58 -6.24
N ILE A 7 61.02 -0.60 -5.91
CA ILE A 7 61.34 -1.85 -6.61
C ILE A 7 60.05 -2.61 -6.98
N VAL A 8 59.67 -2.40 -8.24
CA VAL A 8 59.20 -3.33 -9.28
C VAL A 8 58.27 -4.51 -8.90
N ARG A 9 57.09 -4.47 -9.54
CA ARG A 9 56.04 -5.50 -9.61
C ARG A 9 56.50 -6.84 -10.21
N ARG A 10 55.87 -7.94 -9.77
CA ARG A 10 55.33 -8.97 -10.67
C ARG A 10 53.87 -9.31 -10.31
N PRO A 11 52.98 -9.47 -11.31
CA PRO A 11 51.54 -9.67 -11.12
C PRO A 11 51.14 -11.16 -11.11
N ASP A 12 49.83 -11.39 -10.90
CA ASP A 12 49.06 -12.64 -10.92
C ASP A 12 49.05 -13.46 -9.61
N ARG A 13 47.90 -13.76 -8.99
CA ARG A 13 46.64 -14.21 -9.61
C ARG A 13 45.38 -13.68 -8.90
N ARG A 14 44.53 -13.05 -9.71
CA ARG A 14 43.05 -13.15 -9.79
C ARG A 14 42.23 -13.20 -8.48
N ASN A 15 41.58 -12.07 -8.21
CA ASN A 15 40.15 -11.92 -7.93
C ASN A 15 39.44 -13.05 -7.15
N GLU A 16 39.47 -12.94 -5.83
CA GLU A 16 38.27 -13.21 -5.02
C GLU A 16 37.86 -11.88 -4.40
N THR A 17 36.62 -11.49 -4.70
CA THR A 17 36.02 -10.19 -4.41
C THR A 17 36.13 -9.83 -2.93
N GLY A 18 36.73 -8.67 -2.68
CA GLY A 18 37.01 -8.12 -1.36
C GLY A 18 35.77 -8.00 -0.47
N GLN A 19 35.78 -8.73 0.63
CA GLN A 19 35.24 -8.23 1.89
C GLN A 19 36.40 -7.64 2.67
N GLU A 20 36.52 -6.31 2.68
CA GLU A 20 37.34 -5.62 3.68
C GLU A 20 36.78 -5.97 5.06
N LYS A 21 37.43 -6.93 5.75
CA LYS A 21 37.14 -7.26 7.14
C LYS A 21 37.74 -6.16 8.01
N THR A 22 36.98 -5.09 8.22
CA THR A 22 37.30 -4.06 9.21
C THR A 22 37.24 -4.66 10.62
N ILE A 23 38.39 -4.73 11.30
CA ILE A 23 38.47 -5.01 12.73
C ILE A 23 37.85 -3.81 13.46
N CYS A 24 36.79 -4.03 14.25
CA CYS A 24 36.11 -2.95 14.96
C CYS A 24 36.36 -3.02 16.46
N LEU A 25 36.71 -1.89 17.07
CA LEU A 25 37.09 -1.76 18.49
C LEU A 25 35.88 -1.79 19.46
N HIS A 26 34.65 -1.76 18.94
CA HIS A 26 33.43 -1.63 19.75
C HIS A 26 32.59 -2.91 19.72
N ALA A 27 32.18 -3.39 20.90
CA ALA A 27 31.30 -4.54 21.09
C ALA A 27 29.94 -4.40 20.37
N PHE A 28 29.55 -3.20 19.95
CA PHE A 28 28.35 -3.01 19.15
C PHE A 28 28.53 -3.38 17.68
N SER A 29 29.77 -3.53 17.20
CA SER A 29 30.11 -3.75 15.78
C SER A 29 30.58 -5.16 15.45
N ASP A 30 30.86 -5.99 16.46
CA ASP A 30 31.24 -7.39 16.32
C ASP A 30 30.34 -8.27 17.20
N LEU A 31 29.53 -9.12 16.56
CA LEU A 31 28.60 -10.03 17.25
C LEU A 31 29.20 -11.40 17.59
N THR A 32 30.49 -11.62 17.31
CA THR A 32 31.13 -12.94 17.49
C THR A 32 31.07 -13.43 18.95
N HIS A 33 31.16 -12.51 19.91
CA HIS A 33 31.22 -12.80 21.35
C HIS A 33 30.18 -12.05 22.19
N VAL A 34 29.21 -11.41 21.56
CA VAL A 34 28.22 -10.57 22.25
C VAL A 34 26.96 -11.37 22.49
N SER A 35 26.50 -11.43 23.74
CA SER A 35 25.23 -12.08 24.04
C SER A 35 24.05 -11.24 23.58
N PRO A 36 22.89 -11.86 23.24
CA PRO A 36 21.68 -11.13 22.85
C PRO A 36 21.26 -10.04 23.84
N VAL A 37 21.38 -10.33 25.15
CA VAL A 37 21.07 -9.36 26.23
C VAL A 37 21.99 -8.14 26.15
N VAL A 38 23.31 -8.35 25.98
CA VAL A 38 24.29 -7.27 25.91
C VAL A 38 24.08 -6.44 24.65
N PHE A 39 23.81 -7.09 23.51
CA PHE A 39 23.49 -6.38 22.27
C PHE A 39 22.26 -5.48 22.41
N LEU A 40 21.17 -5.99 23.00
CA LEU A 40 19.96 -5.23 23.24
C LEU A 40 20.16 -4.10 24.24
N TYR A 41 20.97 -4.33 25.28
CA TYR A 41 21.38 -3.29 26.21
C TYR A 41 22.14 -2.16 25.51
N LEU A 42 23.14 -2.49 24.70
CA LEU A 42 23.88 -1.49 23.92
C LEU A 42 22.96 -0.74 22.93
N LEU A 43 22.02 -1.45 22.29
CA LEU A 43 21.01 -0.83 21.41
C LEU A 43 20.14 0.18 22.18
N LYS A 44 19.74 -0.17 23.42
CA LYS A 44 19.02 0.72 24.33
C LYS A 44 19.85 1.96 24.67
N GLU A 45 21.11 1.79 25.06
CA GLU A 45 22.00 2.90 25.41
C GLU A 45 22.21 3.84 24.21
N CYS A 46 22.42 3.29 23.00
CA CYS A 46 22.52 4.09 21.79
C CYS A 46 21.23 4.88 21.50
N TYR A 47 20.05 4.28 21.73
CA TYR A 47 18.78 4.99 21.59
C TYR A 47 18.61 6.11 22.61
N PHE A 48 18.94 5.84 23.87
CA PHE A 48 18.80 6.79 24.98
C PHE A 48 19.70 8.00 24.79
N HIS A 49 20.99 7.78 24.50
CA HIS A 49 21.99 8.84 24.37
C HIS A 49 21.96 9.58 23.02
N GLY A 50 21.21 9.10 22.03
CA GLY A 50 21.04 9.83 20.78
C GLY A 50 20.40 11.21 21.00
N THR A 51 20.84 12.23 20.27
CA THR A 51 20.30 13.60 20.38
C THR A 51 19.23 13.91 19.32
N CYS A 52 19.11 13.04 18.30
CA CYS A 52 18.16 13.21 17.20
C CYS A 52 16.70 12.93 17.60
N LYS A 53 15.72 13.33 16.77
CA LYS A 53 14.32 12.92 16.92
C LYS A 53 14.15 11.39 16.79
N ALA A 54 13.13 10.83 17.45
CA ALA A 54 12.91 9.39 17.55
C ALA A 54 12.94 8.64 16.20
N THR A 55 12.32 9.19 15.15
CA THR A 55 12.29 8.58 13.81
C THR A 55 13.67 8.52 13.16
N VAL A 56 14.49 9.56 13.36
CA VAL A 56 15.87 9.62 12.86
C VAL A 56 16.76 8.66 13.64
N LYS A 57 16.62 8.61 14.98
CA LYS A 57 17.31 7.62 15.82
C LYS A 57 16.99 6.21 15.36
N PHE A 58 15.71 5.90 15.16
CA PHE A 58 15.26 4.57 14.75
C PHE A 58 15.86 4.16 13.41
N ARG A 59 15.88 5.06 12.41
CA ARG A 59 16.48 4.80 11.11
C ARG A 59 17.99 4.58 11.19
N ALA A 60 18.68 5.41 11.97
CA ALA A 60 20.12 5.28 12.17
C ALA A 60 20.47 3.96 12.86
N LEU A 61 19.77 3.63 13.94
CA LEU A 61 19.96 2.37 14.66
C LEU A 61 19.64 1.16 13.77
N GLN A 62 18.57 1.20 12.99
CA GLN A 62 18.26 0.13 12.05
C GLN A 62 19.39 -0.11 11.05
N GLN A 63 19.98 0.96 10.51
CA GLN A 63 21.12 0.85 9.60
C GLN A 63 22.36 0.28 10.31
N GLN A 64 22.63 0.73 11.54
CA GLN A 64 23.70 0.18 12.34
C GLN A 64 23.49 -1.32 12.59
N VAL A 65 22.31 -1.73 13.04
CA VAL A 65 21.98 -3.16 13.23
C VAL A 65 22.20 -3.93 11.91
N CYS A 66 21.75 -3.43 10.76
CA CYS A 66 22.03 -4.08 9.47
C CYS A 66 23.54 -4.29 9.22
N ASN A 67 24.37 -3.27 9.48
CA ASN A 67 25.82 -3.37 9.29
C ASN A 67 26.45 -4.38 10.26
N VAL A 68 26.00 -4.37 11.51
CA VAL A 68 26.49 -5.26 12.58
C VAL A 68 26.17 -6.73 12.26
N LEU A 69 25.00 -6.99 11.68
CA LEU A 69 24.61 -8.32 11.23
C LEU A 69 25.51 -8.86 10.09
N CYS A 70 26.20 -8.00 9.32
CA CYS A 70 27.19 -8.44 8.33
C CYS A 70 28.48 -8.99 8.95
N ASN A 71 28.79 -8.63 10.19
CA ASN A 71 30.07 -8.96 10.84
C ASN A 71 30.07 -10.32 11.55
N SER A 72 29.32 -11.29 11.01
CA SER A 72 29.38 -12.72 11.38
C SER A 72 29.05 -13.04 12.85
N SER A 73 27.77 -12.97 13.23
CA SER A 73 27.29 -13.55 14.50
C SER A 73 27.38 -15.08 14.48
N ARG A 74 27.98 -15.72 15.50
CA ARG A 74 27.78 -17.15 15.80
C ARG A 74 26.59 -17.27 16.76
N PRO A 75 25.61 -18.18 16.55
CA PRO A 75 25.59 -19.31 15.62
C PRO A 75 25.09 -18.97 14.19
N GLY A 76 24.57 -17.75 13.98
CA GLY A 76 24.10 -17.24 12.69
C GLY A 76 23.24 -15.99 12.89
N VAL A 77 23.07 -15.17 11.87
CA VAL A 77 22.43 -13.85 11.93
C VAL A 77 20.95 -13.95 12.29
N ALA A 78 20.22 -14.80 11.58
CA ALA A 78 18.80 -15.04 11.79
C ALA A 78 18.56 -15.70 13.16
N THR A 79 19.41 -16.65 13.54
CA THR A 79 19.36 -17.29 14.86
C THR A 79 19.63 -16.29 15.99
N PHE A 80 20.64 -15.42 15.85
CA PHE A 80 20.97 -14.39 16.83
C PHE A 80 19.80 -13.42 17.06
N ILE A 81 19.14 -12.99 15.97
CA ILE A 81 17.96 -12.12 16.05
C ILE A 81 16.82 -12.80 16.81
N LEU A 82 16.60 -14.10 16.60
CA LEU A 82 15.58 -14.84 17.37
C LEU A 82 15.93 -14.92 18.85
N GLN A 83 17.20 -15.14 19.19
CA GLN A 83 17.64 -15.11 20.58
C GLN A 83 17.43 -13.73 21.21
N CYS A 84 17.62 -12.65 20.44
CA CYS A 84 17.28 -11.30 20.89
C CYS A 84 15.77 -11.18 21.15
N LEU A 85 14.92 -11.75 20.29
CA LEU A 85 13.46 -11.71 20.48
C LEU A 85 13.01 -12.47 21.73
N TYR A 86 13.65 -13.56 22.14
CA TYR A 86 13.36 -14.22 23.42
C TYR A 86 13.63 -13.32 24.63
N VAL A 87 14.65 -12.48 24.55
CA VAL A 87 15.14 -11.67 25.68
C VAL A 87 14.49 -10.27 25.71
N LEU A 88 14.04 -9.78 24.55
CA LEU A 88 13.46 -8.45 24.39
C LEU A 88 12.36 -8.06 25.38
N PRO A 89 11.47 -8.96 25.84
CA PRO A 89 10.45 -8.62 26.83
C PRO A 89 11.02 -8.08 28.15
N ILE A 90 12.27 -8.40 28.50
CA ILE A 90 12.97 -7.85 29.68
C ILE A 90 13.14 -6.32 29.58
N PHE A 91 13.12 -5.77 28.37
CA PHE A 91 13.29 -4.34 28.11
C PHE A 91 11.96 -3.56 28.09
N GLU A 92 10.85 -4.19 28.51
CA GLU A 92 9.54 -3.57 28.77
C GLU A 92 9.12 -2.57 27.68
N LEU A 93 9.13 -1.26 28.00
CA LEU A 93 8.70 -0.15 27.14
C LEU A 93 9.43 -0.11 25.78
N TYR A 94 10.62 -0.70 25.68
CA TYR A 94 11.40 -0.74 24.44
C TYR A 94 11.14 -2.02 23.62
N SER A 95 10.47 -3.03 24.20
CA SER A 95 10.32 -4.37 23.60
C SER A 95 9.69 -4.32 22.21
N GLU A 96 8.52 -3.67 22.05
CA GLU A 96 7.82 -3.61 20.76
C GLU A 96 8.64 -2.86 19.70
N GLY A 97 9.14 -1.68 20.06
CA GLY A 97 9.93 -0.83 19.16
C GLY A 97 11.20 -1.52 18.69
N PHE A 98 11.94 -2.15 19.60
CA PHE A 98 13.18 -2.83 19.27
C PHE A 98 12.93 -4.15 18.55
N SER A 99 11.89 -4.90 18.90
CA SER A 99 11.46 -6.08 18.14
C SER A 99 11.20 -5.71 16.67
N HIS A 100 10.47 -4.62 16.43
CA HIS A 100 10.27 -4.09 15.09
C HIS A 100 11.56 -3.66 14.41
N LEU A 101 12.48 -3.02 15.13
CA LEU A 101 13.76 -2.55 14.60
C LEU A 101 14.61 -3.72 14.11
N ILE A 102 14.82 -4.72 14.96
CA ILE A 102 15.71 -5.85 14.66
C ILE A 102 15.12 -6.78 13.60
N LEU A 103 13.80 -7.02 13.61
CA LEU A 103 13.12 -7.79 12.55
C LEU A 103 13.20 -7.07 11.20
N SER A 104 13.02 -5.75 11.19
CA SER A 104 13.12 -4.95 9.96
C SER A 104 14.57 -4.88 9.45
N ALA A 105 15.55 -4.85 10.36
CA ALA A 105 16.97 -4.90 10.00
C ALA A 105 17.35 -6.25 9.38
N LEU A 106 16.89 -7.36 9.96
CA LEU A 106 17.05 -8.70 9.41
C LEU A 106 16.39 -8.82 8.03
N GLY A 107 15.18 -8.31 7.86
CA GLY A 107 14.49 -8.31 6.57
C GLY A 107 15.26 -7.57 5.47
N ARG A 108 15.95 -6.47 5.80
CA ARG A 108 16.87 -5.79 4.87
C ARG A 108 18.13 -6.60 4.59
N PHE A 109 18.71 -7.20 5.63
CA PHE A 109 19.90 -8.04 5.49
C PHE A 109 19.65 -9.25 4.58
N LYS A 110 18.52 -9.96 4.74
CA LYS A 110 18.15 -11.11 3.90
C LYS A 110 17.99 -10.77 2.41
N LYS A 111 17.68 -9.51 2.08
CA LYS A 111 17.65 -9.02 0.68
C LYS A 111 19.05 -8.82 0.09
N ALA A 112 20.05 -8.62 0.94
CA ALA A 112 21.43 -8.34 0.54
C ALA A 112 22.33 -9.60 0.57
N VAL A 113 22.05 -10.56 1.46
CA VAL A 113 22.90 -11.76 1.67
C VAL A 113 22.03 -13.01 1.84
N THR A 114 22.17 -13.98 0.94
CA THR A 114 21.51 -15.30 0.99
C THR A 114 22.42 -16.34 1.64
N THR A 115 22.19 -16.69 2.90
CA THR A 115 22.87 -17.81 3.58
C THR A 115 21.86 -18.89 4.00
N SER A 116 22.04 -20.12 3.53
CA SER A 116 21.04 -21.19 3.63
C SER A 116 21.07 -21.96 4.97
N ALA A 117 22.25 -22.16 5.57
CA ALA A 117 22.39 -23.01 6.75
C ALA A 117 21.78 -22.41 8.03
N ASP A 118 22.00 -21.12 8.28
CA ASP A 118 21.40 -20.40 9.42
C ASP A 118 19.86 -20.29 9.28
N THR A 119 19.34 -20.30 8.05
CA THR A 119 17.91 -20.15 7.79
C THR A 119 17.09 -21.32 8.33
N LEU A 120 17.58 -22.57 8.24
CA LEU A 120 16.83 -23.75 8.73
C LEU A 120 16.73 -23.78 10.25
N THR A 121 17.86 -23.57 10.95
CA THR A 121 17.90 -23.52 12.42
C THR A 121 17.05 -22.37 12.95
N ALA A 122 17.16 -21.18 12.32
CA ALA A 122 16.36 -20.04 12.67
C ALA A 122 14.86 -20.32 12.46
N LYS A 123 14.46 -21.02 11.40
CA LYS A 123 13.05 -21.34 11.15
C LYS A 123 12.44 -22.21 12.25
N LYS A 124 13.16 -23.23 12.74
CA LYS A 124 12.73 -24.06 13.88
C LYS A 124 12.63 -23.25 15.17
N LEU A 125 13.62 -22.40 15.44
CA LEU A 125 13.62 -21.51 16.61
C LEU A 125 12.50 -20.46 16.56
N ALA A 126 12.16 -19.97 15.36
CA ALA A 126 11.03 -19.07 15.15
C ALA A 126 9.68 -19.77 15.40
N ALA A 127 9.53 -21.01 14.96
CA ALA A 127 8.36 -21.83 15.27
C ALA A 127 8.23 -22.09 16.78
N ARG A 128 9.34 -22.38 17.47
CA ARG A 128 9.36 -22.50 18.94
C ARG A 128 8.98 -21.20 19.63
N LEU A 129 9.55 -20.07 19.20
CA LEU A 129 9.24 -18.76 19.75
C LEU A 129 7.76 -18.41 19.56
N PHE A 130 7.21 -18.74 18.38
CA PHE A 130 5.77 -18.60 18.12
C PHE A 130 4.93 -19.39 19.13
N ILE A 131 5.25 -20.67 19.37
CA ILE A 131 4.56 -21.50 20.37
C ILE A 131 4.68 -20.88 21.76
N ASP A 132 5.87 -20.43 22.14
CA ASP A 132 6.13 -19.90 23.47
C ASP A 132 5.42 -18.56 23.71
N ILE A 133 5.29 -17.71 22.69
CA ILE A 133 4.50 -16.47 22.77
C ILE A 133 3.01 -16.80 22.88
N VAL A 134 2.49 -17.66 22.01
CA VAL A 134 1.08 -18.06 22.01
C VAL A 134 0.69 -18.77 23.31
N GLY A 135 1.60 -19.57 23.87
CA GLY A 135 1.45 -20.25 25.16
C GLY A 135 1.58 -19.32 26.38
N GLY A 136 1.93 -18.04 26.19
CA GLY A 136 2.08 -17.05 27.25
C GLY A 136 3.41 -17.12 28.02
N SER A 137 4.39 -17.89 27.54
CA SER A 137 5.72 -17.98 28.16
C SER A 137 6.63 -16.80 27.80
N VAL A 138 6.38 -16.15 26.67
CA VAL A 138 7.13 -14.97 26.20
C VAL A 138 6.15 -13.87 25.82
N ASP A 139 6.27 -12.70 26.46
CA ASP A 139 5.34 -11.58 26.23
C ASP A 139 5.75 -10.74 25.02
N HIS A 140 5.03 -10.90 23.91
CA HIS A 140 5.19 -10.09 22.70
C HIS A 140 3.83 -9.63 22.17
N ALA A 141 3.80 -8.39 21.68
CA ALA A 141 2.64 -7.86 20.99
C ALA A 141 2.30 -8.68 19.73
N GLU A 142 1.00 -8.80 19.44
CA GLU A 142 0.48 -9.61 18.32
C GLU A 142 1.11 -9.25 16.95
N ARG A 143 1.42 -7.98 16.73
CA ARG A 143 2.08 -7.50 15.50
C ARG A 143 3.50 -8.04 15.34
N ILE A 144 4.19 -8.35 16.44
CA ILE A 144 5.52 -8.97 16.41
C ILE A 144 5.40 -10.43 16.01
N ILE A 145 4.39 -11.14 16.50
CA ILE A 145 4.11 -12.54 16.14
C ILE A 145 3.97 -12.66 14.61
N MET A 146 3.13 -11.80 14.01
CA MET A 146 2.93 -11.81 12.56
C MET A 146 4.22 -11.54 11.78
N LYS A 147 5.05 -10.60 12.26
CA LYS A 147 6.34 -10.31 11.63
C LYS A 147 7.35 -11.44 11.79
N ILE A 148 7.36 -12.16 12.91
CA ILE A 148 8.21 -13.34 13.09
C ILE A 148 7.82 -14.40 12.06
N ILE A 149 6.53 -14.71 11.95
CA ILE A 149 6.04 -15.71 11.01
C ILE A 149 6.39 -15.32 9.57
N GLU A 150 6.20 -14.05 9.19
CA GLU A 150 6.51 -13.53 7.85
C GLU A 150 8.03 -13.53 7.55
N VAL A 151 8.86 -12.97 8.44
CA VAL A 151 10.31 -12.80 8.20
C VAL A 151 11.05 -14.14 8.15
N PHE A 152 10.61 -15.12 8.92
CA PHE A 152 11.21 -16.45 9.00
C PHE A 152 10.48 -17.50 8.15
N ASP A 153 9.39 -17.11 7.47
CA ASP A 153 8.56 -18.00 6.64
C ASP A 153 8.12 -19.25 7.43
N VAL A 154 7.60 -19.06 8.64
CA VAL A 154 7.17 -20.20 9.48
C VAL A 154 5.90 -20.81 8.89
N ARG A 155 5.93 -22.12 8.62
CA ARG A 155 4.82 -22.91 8.08
C ARG A 155 4.33 -23.94 9.10
N LEU A 156 3.20 -24.56 8.80
CA LEU A 156 2.59 -25.56 9.68
C LEU A 156 3.54 -26.71 10.01
N MET A 157 4.27 -27.22 9.00
CA MET A 157 5.25 -28.31 9.18
C MET A 157 6.36 -27.96 10.19
N ASP A 158 6.78 -26.70 10.25
CA ASP A 158 7.82 -26.25 11.19
C ASP A 158 7.28 -26.27 12.64
N VAL A 159 6.01 -25.92 12.82
CA VAL A 159 5.32 -25.98 14.12
C VAL A 159 5.08 -27.45 14.52
N GLU A 160 4.69 -28.31 13.57
CA GLU A 160 4.53 -29.76 13.80
C GLU A 160 5.81 -30.42 14.28
N GLU A 161 6.96 -30.07 13.69
CA GLU A 161 8.26 -30.58 14.12
C GLU A 161 8.54 -30.20 15.58
N VAL A 162 8.34 -28.94 15.95
CA VAL A 162 8.59 -28.46 17.32
C VAL A 162 7.61 -29.09 18.31
N VAL A 163 6.32 -29.17 17.99
CA VAL A 163 5.32 -29.82 18.83
C VAL A 163 5.68 -31.29 19.08
N SER A 164 6.16 -32.00 18.05
CA SER A 164 6.59 -33.39 18.17
C SER A 164 7.80 -33.55 19.09
N GLN A 165 8.77 -32.64 19.01
CA GLN A 165 9.94 -32.62 19.90
C GLN A 165 9.55 -32.38 21.36
N LEU A 166 8.61 -31.46 21.60
CA LEU A 166 8.12 -31.17 22.95
C LEU A 166 7.35 -32.33 23.56
N LYS A 167 6.60 -33.08 22.76
CA LYS A 167 5.93 -34.31 23.21
C LYS A 167 6.92 -35.36 23.67
N ALA A 168 8.02 -35.54 22.93
CA ALA A 168 9.09 -36.47 23.31
C ALA A 168 9.77 -36.06 24.64
N GLN A 169 9.71 -34.79 25.01
CA GLN A 169 10.26 -34.24 26.25
C GLN A 169 9.23 -34.17 27.40
N ASN A 170 8.00 -34.67 27.21
CA ASN A 170 6.87 -34.54 28.14
C ASN A 170 6.46 -33.09 28.48
N ASP A 171 6.87 -32.12 27.65
CA ASP A 171 6.60 -30.68 27.85
C ASP A 171 5.44 -30.16 26.98
N CYS A 172 4.72 -31.03 26.28
CA CYS A 172 3.68 -30.63 25.34
C CYS A 172 2.28 -30.68 25.95
N ARG A 173 1.55 -29.56 25.84
CA ARG A 173 0.15 -29.43 26.24
C ARG A 173 -0.85 -29.68 25.10
N PHE A 174 -0.38 -29.98 23.88
CA PHE A 174 -1.20 -29.93 22.67
C PHE A 174 -1.21 -31.25 21.90
N ASP A 175 -2.40 -31.65 21.45
CA ASP A 175 -2.61 -32.91 20.71
C ASP A 175 -2.08 -32.86 19.28
N SER A 176 -2.13 -31.70 18.63
CA SER A 176 -1.51 -31.49 17.31
C SER A 176 -1.17 -30.01 17.10
N ALA A 177 -0.19 -29.71 16.24
CA ALA A 177 0.15 -28.33 15.89
C ALA A 177 -1.01 -27.60 15.20
N LYS A 178 -1.79 -28.33 14.38
CA LYS A 178 -2.98 -27.80 13.73
C LYS A 178 -4.04 -27.37 14.75
N THR A 179 -4.38 -28.23 15.71
CA THR A 179 -5.34 -27.93 16.78
C THR A 179 -4.86 -26.75 17.63
N PHE A 180 -3.57 -26.69 17.95
CA PHE A 180 -2.98 -25.57 18.67
C PHE A 180 -3.15 -24.23 17.94
N ILE A 181 -2.81 -24.20 16.64
CA ILE A 181 -2.97 -22.99 15.82
C ILE A 181 -4.45 -22.62 15.67
N GLU A 182 -5.34 -23.60 15.48
CA GLU A 182 -6.78 -23.37 15.37
C GLU A 182 -7.37 -22.76 16.65
N GLN A 183 -6.97 -23.25 17.83
CA GLN A 183 -7.36 -22.66 19.12
C GLN A 183 -6.90 -21.21 19.23
N PHE A 184 -5.66 -20.92 18.84
CA PHE A 184 -5.14 -19.56 18.86
C PHE A 184 -5.90 -18.63 17.90
N ILE A 185 -6.17 -19.09 16.68
CA ILE A 185 -6.94 -18.34 15.68
C ILE A 185 -8.36 -18.10 16.18
N PHE A 186 -8.99 -19.09 16.81
CA PHE A 186 -10.34 -18.94 17.36
C PHE A 186 -10.40 -17.85 18.43
N GLY A 187 -9.42 -17.81 19.35
CA GLY A 187 -9.32 -16.72 20.33
C GLY A 187 -9.13 -15.35 19.69
N ARG A 188 -8.50 -15.26 18.50
CA ARG A 188 -8.40 -14.01 17.72
C ARG A 188 -9.71 -13.62 17.06
N ILE A 189 -10.51 -14.60 16.63
CA ILE A 189 -11.86 -14.34 16.11
C ILE A 189 -12.78 -13.84 17.23
N GLU A 190 -12.76 -14.45 18.42
CA GLU A 190 -13.55 -14.04 19.57
C GLU A 190 -13.20 -12.62 20.05
N SER A 191 -11.92 -12.25 20.00
CA SER A 191 -11.44 -10.90 20.32
C SER A 191 -11.58 -9.89 19.17
N GLN A 192 -12.30 -10.24 18.09
CA GLN A 192 -12.55 -9.40 16.91
C GLN A 192 -11.28 -8.97 16.15
N SER A 193 -10.16 -9.68 16.33
CA SER A 193 -8.92 -9.47 15.55
C SER A 193 -8.98 -10.25 14.22
N TYR A 194 -9.97 -9.94 13.37
CA TYR A 194 -10.27 -10.69 12.15
C TYR A 194 -9.14 -10.68 11.12
N MET A 195 -8.47 -9.54 10.94
CA MET A 195 -7.37 -9.44 9.98
C MET A 195 -6.19 -10.36 10.37
N THR A 196 -5.87 -10.44 11.66
CA THR A 196 -4.84 -11.37 12.15
C THR A 196 -5.27 -12.80 11.98
N ALA A 197 -6.51 -13.14 12.37
CA ALA A 197 -7.06 -14.48 12.20
C ALA A 197 -6.98 -14.96 10.74
N VAL A 198 -7.42 -14.13 9.79
CA VAL A 198 -7.37 -14.43 8.36
C VAL A 198 -5.92 -14.56 7.86
N THR A 199 -5.02 -13.71 8.33
CA THR A 199 -3.60 -13.79 7.93
C THR A 199 -2.95 -15.08 8.43
N LEU A 200 -3.27 -15.53 9.65
CA LEU A 200 -2.79 -16.80 10.19
C LEU A 200 -3.39 -17.99 9.44
N LEU A 201 -4.70 -17.97 9.14
CA LEU A 201 -5.35 -19.03 8.36
C LEU A 201 -4.69 -19.17 6.97
N GLU A 202 -4.43 -18.07 6.28
CA GLU A 202 -3.73 -18.06 4.99
C GLU A 202 -2.30 -18.61 5.13
N GLN A 203 -1.53 -18.08 6.08
CA GLN A 203 -0.12 -18.44 6.29
C GLN A 203 0.07 -19.93 6.62
N PHE A 204 -0.82 -20.50 7.42
CA PHE A 204 -0.80 -21.93 7.75
C PHE A 204 -1.62 -22.79 6.79
N SER A 205 -2.20 -22.20 5.75
CA SER A 205 -3.02 -22.88 4.74
C SER A 205 -4.24 -23.64 5.34
N ILE A 206 -4.84 -23.10 6.40
CA ILE A 206 -6.00 -23.69 7.09
C ILE A 206 -7.29 -23.13 6.47
N ARG A 207 -8.14 -24.03 5.94
CA ARG A 207 -9.36 -23.68 5.18
C ARG A 207 -10.69 -23.99 5.89
N GLN A 208 -10.66 -24.33 7.18
CA GLN A 208 -11.84 -24.87 7.88
C GLN A 208 -12.96 -23.84 8.10
N SER A 209 -12.65 -22.55 8.09
CA SER A 209 -13.61 -21.47 8.35
C SER A 209 -14.38 -21.09 7.07
N GLY A 210 -15.46 -21.79 6.75
CA GLY A 210 -16.21 -21.58 5.50
C GLY A 210 -16.97 -20.24 5.37
N GLN A 211 -18.13 -20.30 4.72
CA GLN A 211 -18.97 -19.14 4.42
C GLN A 211 -19.49 -18.40 5.67
N SER A 212 -19.76 -19.12 6.77
CA SER A 212 -20.23 -18.52 8.03
C SER A 212 -19.26 -17.50 8.60
N PHE A 213 -17.95 -17.76 8.48
CA PHE A 213 -16.91 -16.85 8.93
C PHE A 213 -16.87 -15.57 8.09
N LEU A 214 -17.10 -15.68 6.77
CA LEU A 214 -17.23 -14.52 5.89
C LEU A 214 -18.37 -13.60 6.34
N PHE A 215 -19.55 -14.15 6.58
CA PHE A 215 -20.70 -13.35 7.04
C PHE A 215 -20.43 -12.66 8.37
N THR A 216 -19.81 -13.37 9.32
CA THR A 216 -19.41 -12.80 10.61
C THR A 216 -18.52 -11.56 10.41
N MET A 217 -17.54 -11.59 9.50
CA MET A 217 -16.69 -10.44 9.20
C MET A 217 -17.46 -9.28 8.56
N ILE A 218 -18.38 -9.57 7.63
CA ILE A 218 -19.21 -8.54 6.97
C ILE A 218 -20.13 -7.85 7.98
N GLU A 219 -20.75 -8.62 8.89
CA GLU A 219 -21.62 -8.09 9.96
C GLU A 219 -20.84 -7.16 10.91
N ASN A 220 -19.61 -7.52 11.24
CA ASN A 220 -18.71 -6.69 12.04
C ASN A 220 -18.04 -5.54 11.25
N LYS A 221 -18.42 -5.32 9.98
CA LYS A 221 -17.88 -4.28 9.09
C LYS A 221 -16.37 -4.45 8.77
N GLU A 222 -15.85 -5.65 8.92
CA GLU A 222 -14.44 -6.01 8.69
C GLU A 222 -14.20 -6.42 7.23
N PHE A 223 -14.52 -5.51 6.32
CA PHE A 223 -14.53 -5.76 4.87
C PHE A 223 -13.15 -6.16 4.31
N ARG A 224 -12.06 -5.59 4.86
CA ARG A 224 -10.70 -5.91 4.41
C ARG A 224 -10.30 -7.34 4.77
N ALA A 225 -10.69 -7.79 5.96
CA ALA A 225 -10.45 -9.17 6.39
C ALA A 225 -11.32 -10.13 5.56
N ALA A 226 -12.59 -9.79 5.31
CA ALA A 226 -13.50 -10.56 4.47
C ALA A 226 -12.97 -10.73 3.03
N GLU A 227 -12.49 -9.65 2.41
CA GLU A 227 -11.88 -9.69 1.07
C GLU A 227 -10.63 -10.57 1.04
N LYS A 228 -9.74 -10.44 2.03
CA LYS A 228 -8.54 -11.27 2.13
C LYS A 228 -8.89 -12.75 2.30
N TRP A 229 -9.88 -13.07 3.14
CA TRP A 229 -10.36 -14.43 3.35
C TRP A 229 -10.95 -15.04 2.08
N ALA A 230 -11.82 -14.28 1.40
CA ALA A 230 -12.45 -14.71 0.16
C ALA A 230 -11.40 -14.96 -0.94
N SER A 231 -10.41 -14.08 -1.10
CA SER A 231 -9.30 -14.28 -2.05
C SER A 231 -8.50 -15.55 -1.75
N PHE A 232 -8.24 -15.87 -0.49
CA PHE A 232 -7.53 -17.10 -0.10
C PHE A 232 -8.36 -18.37 -0.35
N MET A 233 -9.67 -18.33 -0.05
CA MET A 233 -10.58 -19.45 -0.29
C MET A 233 -10.84 -19.70 -1.77
N GLY A 234 -10.81 -18.65 -2.59
CA GLY A 234 -10.92 -18.71 -4.04
C GLY A 234 -12.28 -18.29 -4.57
N LYS A 235 -12.52 -18.56 -5.86
CA LYS A 235 -13.68 -18.07 -6.62
C LYS A 235 -15.04 -18.29 -5.93
N PRO A 236 -15.37 -19.47 -5.35
CA PRO A 236 -16.69 -19.69 -4.78
C PRO A 236 -17.05 -18.71 -3.64
N ILE A 237 -16.09 -18.45 -2.74
CA ILE A 237 -16.30 -17.52 -1.62
C ILE A 237 -16.27 -16.06 -2.10
N LEU A 238 -15.47 -15.74 -3.11
CA LEU A 238 -15.47 -14.42 -3.74
C LEU A 238 -16.82 -14.09 -4.39
N SER A 239 -17.45 -15.05 -5.08
CA SER A 239 -18.78 -14.86 -5.67
C SER A 239 -19.84 -14.57 -4.60
N ILE A 240 -19.78 -15.26 -3.46
CA ILE A 240 -20.67 -15.02 -2.31
C ILE A 240 -20.43 -13.61 -1.74
N LEU A 241 -19.17 -13.19 -1.58
CA LEU A 241 -18.83 -11.85 -1.12
C LEU A 241 -19.36 -10.75 -2.05
N VAL A 242 -19.25 -10.96 -3.36
CA VAL A 242 -19.76 -10.02 -4.38
C VAL A 242 -21.28 -9.93 -4.32
N GLN A 243 -21.97 -11.05 -4.18
CA GLN A 243 -23.44 -11.07 -4.02
C GLN A 243 -23.86 -10.33 -2.76
N GLU A 244 -23.21 -10.57 -1.62
CA GLU A 244 -23.49 -9.85 -0.37
C GLU A 244 -23.27 -8.35 -0.49
N TYR A 245 -22.22 -7.92 -1.20
CA TYR A 245 -22.02 -6.50 -1.49
C TYR A 245 -23.12 -5.93 -2.39
N ALA A 246 -23.64 -6.70 -3.34
CA ALA A 246 -24.77 -6.29 -4.16
C ALA A 246 -26.05 -6.13 -3.34
N ASP A 247 -26.36 -7.12 -2.51
CA ASP A 247 -27.56 -7.16 -1.66
C ASP A 247 -27.58 -6.02 -0.64
N ARG A 248 -26.42 -5.63 -0.13
CA ARG A 248 -26.24 -4.48 0.78
C ARG A 248 -26.06 -3.14 0.06
N ASN A 249 -26.22 -3.09 -1.26
CA ASN A 249 -26.02 -1.90 -2.11
C ASN A 249 -24.61 -1.27 -1.99
N MET A 250 -23.60 -2.08 -1.69
CA MET A 250 -22.19 -1.70 -1.59
C MET A 250 -21.46 -1.80 -2.94
N LEU A 251 -22.00 -1.12 -3.97
CA LEU A 251 -21.53 -1.23 -5.36
C LEU A 251 -20.03 -0.94 -5.55
N LYS A 252 -19.46 -0.03 -4.75
CA LYS A 252 -18.02 0.28 -4.81
C LYS A 252 -17.17 -0.94 -4.42
N ASN A 253 -17.54 -1.65 -3.35
CA ASN A 253 -16.80 -2.80 -2.87
C ASN A 253 -16.97 -3.99 -3.81
N ALA A 254 -18.20 -4.20 -4.32
CA ALA A 254 -18.48 -5.19 -5.36
C ALA A 254 -17.60 -4.97 -6.60
N TYR A 255 -17.58 -3.74 -7.13
CA TYR A 255 -16.79 -3.38 -8.31
C TYR A 255 -15.29 -3.66 -8.12
N VAL A 256 -14.71 -3.22 -7.00
CA VAL A 256 -13.29 -3.44 -6.69
C VAL A 256 -12.98 -4.93 -6.60
N THR A 257 -13.85 -5.70 -5.95
CA THR A 257 -13.69 -7.16 -5.79
C THR A 257 -13.77 -7.89 -7.12
N ILE A 258 -14.75 -7.57 -7.96
CA ILE A 258 -14.93 -8.14 -9.31
C ILE A 258 -13.71 -7.86 -10.17
N ARG A 259 -13.24 -6.61 -10.20
CA ARG A 259 -12.11 -6.19 -11.04
C ARG A 259 -10.79 -6.82 -10.58
N LYS A 260 -10.53 -6.87 -9.28
CA LYS A 260 -9.27 -7.41 -8.72
C LYS A 260 -9.13 -8.92 -8.95
N ASN A 261 -10.24 -9.65 -8.97
CA ASN A 261 -10.24 -11.11 -9.03
C ASN A 261 -10.72 -11.67 -10.38
N ASN A 262 -10.84 -10.82 -11.43
CA ASN A 262 -11.27 -11.21 -12.78
C ASN A 262 -12.63 -11.93 -12.84
N LEU A 263 -13.63 -11.45 -12.08
CA LEU A 263 -14.98 -12.04 -12.00
C LEU A 263 -16.00 -11.35 -12.94
N GLN A 264 -15.52 -10.67 -13.98
CA GLN A 264 -16.38 -9.87 -14.86
C GLN A 264 -17.39 -10.73 -15.64
N GLN A 265 -16.97 -11.92 -16.06
CA GLN A 265 -17.84 -12.87 -16.78
C GLN A 265 -18.89 -13.51 -15.87
N ASP A 266 -18.59 -13.63 -14.57
CA ASP A 266 -19.49 -14.24 -13.59
C ASP A 266 -20.60 -13.26 -13.16
N PHE A 267 -20.36 -11.95 -13.30
CA PHE A 267 -21.27 -10.88 -12.86
C PHE A 267 -21.37 -9.71 -13.86
N PRO A 268 -21.77 -9.93 -15.13
CA PRO A 268 -21.79 -8.90 -16.15
C PRO A 268 -22.74 -7.75 -15.79
N ASP A 269 -23.96 -8.07 -15.35
CA ASP A 269 -25.01 -7.09 -15.02
C ASP A 269 -24.62 -6.24 -13.81
N LEU A 270 -24.10 -6.88 -12.76
CA LEU A 270 -23.66 -6.19 -11.55
C LEU A 270 -22.43 -5.31 -11.84
N TYR A 271 -21.52 -5.77 -12.69
CA TYR A 271 -20.37 -4.99 -13.12
C TYR A 271 -20.80 -3.75 -13.92
N HIS A 272 -21.77 -3.89 -14.83
CA HIS A 272 -22.37 -2.76 -15.55
C HIS A 272 -23.03 -1.77 -14.61
N LYS A 273 -23.92 -2.25 -13.72
CA LYS A 273 -24.60 -1.43 -12.70
C LYS A 273 -23.63 -0.68 -11.79
N CYS A 274 -22.50 -1.29 -11.45
CA CYS A 274 -21.45 -0.64 -10.69
C CYS A 274 -20.78 0.50 -11.47
N LYS A 275 -20.51 0.31 -12.77
CA LYS A 275 -19.95 1.36 -13.64
C LYS A 275 -20.93 2.52 -13.79
N GLU A 276 -22.21 2.26 -14.03
CA GLU A 276 -23.26 3.29 -14.08
C GLU A 276 -23.29 4.13 -12.80
N SER A 277 -23.26 3.50 -11.62
CA SER A 277 -23.25 4.23 -10.34
C SER A 277 -22.02 5.13 -10.17
N ILE A 278 -20.86 4.71 -10.68
CA ILE A 278 -19.64 5.54 -10.67
C ILE A 278 -19.80 6.71 -11.63
N LEU A 279 -20.30 6.48 -12.84
CA LEU A 279 -20.53 7.53 -13.84
C LEU A 279 -21.53 8.56 -13.35
N LYS A 280 -22.65 8.12 -12.76
CA LYS A 280 -23.64 9.01 -12.14
C LYS A 280 -23.02 9.92 -11.09
N LYS A 281 -22.18 9.39 -10.19
CA LYS A 281 -21.47 10.19 -9.17
C LYS A 281 -20.45 11.17 -9.74
N LEU A 282 -19.87 10.89 -10.91
CA LEU A 282 -18.96 11.80 -11.60
C LEU A 282 -19.73 12.89 -12.33
N ALA A 283 -20.83 12.54 -12.98
CA ALA A 283 -21.75 13.46 -13.65
C ALA A 283 -22.39 14.45 -12.65
N GLU A 284 -22.84 13.97 -11.48
CA GLU A 284 -23.35 14.81 -10.38
C GLU A 284 -22.31 15.85 -9.89
N LYS A 285 -21.01 15.59 -10.10
CA LYS A 285 -19.91 16.50 -9.77
C LYS A 285 -19.42 17.32 -10.97
N ALA A 286 -20.12 17.24 -12.11
CA ALA A 286 -19.71 17.83 -13.39
C ALA A 286 -18.31 17.40 -13.87
N CYS A 287 -17.80 16.23 -13.43
CA CYS A 287 -16.51 15.69 -13.85
C CYS A 287 -16.66 14.86 -15.14
N TRP A 288 -17.13 15.47 -16.21
CA TRP A 288 -17.55 14.78 -17.45
C TRP A 288 -16.40 14.06 -18.17
N ASP A 289 -15.22 14.67 -18.26
CA ASP A 289 -14.08 14.08 -18.97
C ASP A 289 -13.55 12.82 -18.24
N ILE A 290 -13.59 12.84 -16.91
CA ILE A 290 -13.25 11.67 -16.09
C ILE A 290 -14.31 10.58 -16.25
N ALA A 291 -15.59 10.94 -16.36
CA ALA A 291 -16.67 9.99 -16.59
C ALA A 291 -16.54 9.34 -17.98
N GLU A 292 -16.26 10.12 -19.02
CA GLU A 292 -16.00 9.64 -20.38
C GLU A 292 -14.81 8.65 -20.41
N ALA A 293 -13.68 9.01 -19.79
CA ALA A 293 -12.52 8.13 -19.67
C ALA A 293 -12.82 6.82 -18.90
N ARG A 294 -13.82 6.82 -18.01
CA ARG A 294 -14.24 5.63 -17.24
C ARG A 294 -15.24 4.75 -17.98
N ALA A 295 -15.98 5.29 -18.95
CA ALA A 295 -16.81 4.51 -19.86
C ALA A 295 -15.96 3.64 -20.78
N ASP A 296 -14.70 4.04 -21.06
CA ASP A 296 -13.70 3.24 -21.79
C ASP A 296 -14.19 2.78 -23.17
N GLY A 297 -14.96 3.63 -23.86
CA GLY A 297 -15.53 3.32 -25.18
C GLY A 297 -16.72 2.36 -25.18
N ASP A 298 -17.23 1.96 -24.00
CA ASP A 298 -18.43 1.15 -23.88
C ASP A 298 -19.67 1.96 -24.30
N ARG A 299 -20.29 1.53 -25.41
CA ARG A 299 -21.41 2.26 -26.03
C ARG A 299 -22.59 2.46 -25.08
N GLN A 300 -22.94 1.47 -24.28
CA GLN A 300 -24.10 1.56 -23.36
C GLN A 300 -23.83 2.57 -22.24
N LEU A 301 -22.60 2.62 -21.74
CA LEU A 301 -22.19 3.58 -20.71
C LEU A 301 -22.04 4.99 -21.25
N LEU A 302 -21.61 5.15 -22.51
CA LEU A 302 -21.57 6.45 -23.18
C LEU A 302 -22.97 6.98 -23.46
N GLU A 303 -23.90 6.15 -23.91
CA GLU A 303 -25.32 6.50 -24.06
C GLU A 303 -25.94 6.91 -22.71
N TYR A 304 -25.61 6.20 -21.63
CA TYR A 304 -26.00 6.59 -20.26
C TYR A 304 -25.39 7.93 -19.82
N LEU A 305 -24.13 8.20 -20.17
CA LEU A 305 -23.48 9.47 -19.87
C LEU A 305 -24.13 10.65 -20.61
N VAL A 306 -24.52 10.44 -21.87
CA VAL A 306 -25.29 11.41 -22.66
C VAL A 306 -26.64 11.69 -21.99
N TYR A 307 -27.36 10.64 -21.57
CA TYR A 307 -28.61 10.79 -20.82
C TYR A 307 -28.43 11.63 -19.54
N LEU A 308 -27.39 11.35 -18.75
CA LEU A 308 -27.07 12.13 -17.54
C LEU A 308 -26.75 13.60 -17.85
N ALA A 309 -26.03 13.87 -18.95
CA ALA A 309 -25.71 15.23 -19.38
C ALA A 309 -26.96 15.99 -19.87
N MET A 310 -27.88 15.30 -20.56
CA MET A 310 -29.18 15.86 -20.95
C MET A 310 -30.03 16.21 -19.73
N GLU A 311 -30.16 15.29 -18.76
CA GLU A 311 -30.89 15.55 -17.52
C GLU A 311 -30.31 16.72 -16.72
N ALA A 312 -28.98 16.87 -16.74
CA ALA A 312 -28.28 17.97 -16.07
C ALA A 312 -28.26 19.29 -16.88
N GLY A 313 -28.78 19.32 -18.11
CA GLY A 313 -28.86 20.53 -18.95
C GLY A 313 -27.53 20.96 -19.61
N TYR A 314 -26.57 20.04 -19.75
CA TYR A 314 -25.29 20.27 -20.42
C TYR A 314 -25.36 19.92 -21.92
N SER A 315 -26.10 20.73 -22.69
CA SER A 315 -26.29 20.52 -24.14
C SER A 315 -24.98 20.45 -24.93
N GLU A 316 -23.99 21.29 -24.59
CA GLU A 316 -22.67 21.29 -25.24
C GLU A 316 -21.93 19.96 -25.04
N LYS A 317 -22.01 19.36 -23.84
CA LYS A 317 -21.37 18.07 -23.55
C LYS A 317 -22.10 16.92 -24.25
N VAL A 318 -23.42 17.00 -24.38
CA VAL A 318 -24.23 16.04 -25.14
C VAL A 318 -23.80 16.03 -26.60
N GLU A 319 -23.67 17.20 -27.23
CA GLU A 319 -23.20 17.32 -28.61
C GLU A 319 -21.78 16.79 -28.77
N GLU A 320 -20.86 17.18 -27.88
CA GLU A 320 -19.47 16.70 -27.90
C GLU A 320 -19.39 15.18 -27.85
N LEU A 321 -20.13 14.53 -26.94
CA LEU A 321 -20.14 13.07 -26.79
C LEU A 321 -20.80 12.37 -27.98
N CYS A 322 -21.91 12.92 -28.50
CA CYS A 322 -22.58 12.38 -29.67
C CYS A 322 -21.72 12.45 -30.93
N GLU A 323 -21.03 13.57 -31.15
CA GLU A 323 -20.13 13.75 -32.30
C GLU A 323 -18.87 12.90 -32.17
N ARG A 324 -18.25 12.84 -30.98
CA ARG A 324 -17.00 12.10 -30.76
C ARG A 324 -17.17 10.60 -30.93
N TYR A 325 -18.31 10.05 -30.52
CA TYR A 325 -18.57 8.61 -30.52
C TYR A 325 -19.63 8.15 -31.54
N SER A 326 -20.09 9.04 -32.42
CA SER A 326 -21.13 8.77 -33.43
C SER A 326 -22.40 8.16 -32.82
N LEU A 327 -22.88 8.72 -31.71
CA LEU A 327 -24.09 8.24 -31.02
C LEU A 327 -25.33 8.88 -31.66
N GLU A 328 -26.19 8.05 -32.25
CA GLU A 328 -27.43 8.45 -32.92
C GLU A 328 -28.65 8.29 -32.00
N GLY A 329 -29.65 9.15 -32.14
CA GLY A 329 -30.95 9.04 -31.44
C GLY A 329 -31.18 10.06 -30.30
N PHE A 330 -30.15 10.79 -29.87
CA PHE A 330 -30.28 11.90 -28.92
C PHE A 330 -30.58 13.18 -29.71
N LEU A 331 -31.87 13.47 -29.90
CA LEU A 331 -32.33 14.62 -30.70
C LEU A 331 -31.80 15.94 -30.14
N LYS A 332 -31.20 16.74 -31.02
CA LYS A 332 -30.89 18.15 -30.81
C LYS A 332 -32.16 18.88 -30.41
N ALA A 333 -32.17 19.49 -29.23
CA ALA A 333 -33.12 20.55 -28.90
C ALA A 333 -32.74 21.83 -29.67
N THR A 334 -32.79 21.78 -31.00
CA THR A 334 -32.44 22.87 -31.94
C THR A 334 -33.36 24.09 -31.84
N GLY A 335 -34.30 24.13 -30.88
CA GLY A 335 -35.22 25.25 -30.70
C GLY A 335 -34.70 26.39 -29.81
N SER A 336 -33.59 26.22 -29.09
CA SER A 336 -33.17 27.17 -28.04
C SER A 336 -31.68 27.56 -28.04
N GLU A 337 -30.90 27.12 -29.03
CA GLU A 337 -29.45 27.43 -29.10
C GLU A 337 -29.17 28.94 -29.13
N ALA A 338 -29.97 29.72 -29.89
CA ALA A 338 -29.79 31.17 -29.97
C ALA A 338 -30.18 31.93 -28.69
N ALA A 339 -31.04 31.35 -27.85
CA ALA A 339 -31.50 31.97 -26.60
C ALA A 339 -30.57 31.63 -25.43
N ILE A 340 -30.03 30.41 -25.39
CA ILE A 340 -29.14 29.95 -24.30
C ILE A 340 -27.74 30.56 -24.46
N LEU A 341 -27.18 30.63 -25.67
CA LEU A 341 -25.88 31.26 -25.91
C LEU A 341 -25.84 32.74 -25.48
N ARG A 342 -26.95 33.46 -25.63
CA ARG A 342 -27.10 34.85 -25.18
C ARG A 342 -27.25 35.03 -23.67
N SER A 343 -27.59 33.96 -22.93
CA SER A 343 -27.83 34.05 -21.48
C SER A 343 -26.66 33.54 -20.63
N ARG A 344 -25.76 32.75 -21.21
CA ARG A 344 -24.60 32.16 -20.51
C ARG A 344 -23.31 32.94 -20.69
N PHE A 345 -23.14 33.61 -21.83
CA PHE A 345 -21.95 34.41 -22.14
C PHE A 345 -22.36 35.87 -22.33
N LEU A 346 -21.57 36.78 -21.78
CA LEU A 346 -21.72 38.20 -22.07
C LEU A 346 -21.32 38.43 -23.53
N SER A 347 -22.20 39.03 -24.34
CA SER A 347 -21.81 39.39 -25.71
C SER A 347 -20.84 40.55 -25.64
N LEU A 348 -19.70 40.45 -26.33
CA LEU A 348 -18.79 41.59 -26.51
C LEU A 348 -19.49 42.82 -27.13
N ASN A 349 -20.55 42.60 -27.90
CA ASN A 349 -21.38 43.67 -28.47
C ASN A 349 -22.30 44.36 -27.44
N ASP A 350 -22.52 43.73 -26.28
CA ASP A 350 -23.31 44.30 -25.18
C ASP A 350 -22.46 45.25 -24.31
N PHE A 351 -21.13 45.20 -24.44
CA PHE A 351 -20.22 46.16 -23.84
C PHE A 351 -20.00 47.33 -24.79
N ALA A 352 -20.02 48.55 -24.27
CA ALA A 352 -19.47 49.67 -25.01
C ALA A 352 -17.98 49.38 -25.26
N VAL A 353 -17.54 49.49 -26.52
CA VAL A 353 -16.14 49.23 -26.94
C VAL A 353 -15.13 50.07 -26.13
N GLU A 354 -15.60 51.16 -25.52
CA GLU A 354 -14.83 52.07 -24.66
C GLU A 354 -14.45 51.48 -23.30
N ASP A 355 -15.17 50.45 -22.80
CA ASP A 355 -14.94 49.80 -21.50
C ASP A 355 -14.11 48.52 -21.60
N VAL A 356 -13.75 48.10 -22.82
CA VAL A 356 -12.94 46.90 -23.08
C VAL A 356 -11.56 47.32 -23.57
N ILE A 357 -10.54 47.09 -22.75
CA ILE A 357 -9.14 47.36 -23.11
C ILE A 357 -8.50 46.07 -23.61
N TRP A 358 -8.23 46.02 -24.92
CA TRP A 358 -7.42 44.98 -25.51
C TRP A 358 -5.94 45.24 -25.21
N VAL A 359 -5.26 44.25 -24.66
CA VAL A 359 -3.85 44.35 -24.24
C VAL A 359 -3.00 43.48 -25.15
N ASP A 360 -2.87 43.94 -26.39
CA ASP A 360 -2.12 43.32 -27.49
C ASP A 360 -0.79 44.03 -27.79
N GLU A 361 -0.63 45.27 -27.34
CA GLU A 361 0.54 46.12 -27.61
C GLU A 361 1.16 46.67 -26.31
N PHE A 362 2.41 47.13 -26.38
CA PHE A 362 3.14 47.65 -25.22
C PHE A 362 2.45 48.87 -24.59
N GLU A 363 1.87 49.75 -25.41
CA GLU A 363 1.16 50.94 -24.92
C GLU A 363 -0.17 50.57 -24.24
N SER A 364 -0.91 49.61 -24.78
CA SER A 364 -2.15 49.12 -24.16
C SER A 364 -1.89 48.37 -22.85
N LEU A 365 -0.77 47.63 -22.75
CA LEU A 365 -0.32 47.02 -21.49
C LEU A 365 0.01 48.06 -20.42
N ARG A 366 0.72 49.12 -20.79
CA ARG A 366 1.07 50.21 -19.87
C ARG A 366 -0.17 50.96 -19.38
N ASN A 367 -1.13 51.19 -20.26
CA ASN A 367 -2.40 51.82 -19.90
C ASN A 367 -3.25 50.94 -18.99
N ALA A 368 -3.35 49.63 -19.28
CA ALA A 368 -4.04 48.68 -18.43
C ALA A 368 -3.40 48.60 -17.03
N ALA A 369 -2.07 48.55 -16.95
CA ALA A 369 -1.34 48.55 -15.67
C ALA A 369 -1.64 49.82 -14.84
N PHE A 370 -1.62 51.00 -15.46
CA PHE A 370 -1.96 52.25 -14.80
C PHE A 370 -3.41 52.28 -14.27
N GLN A 371 -4.36 51.74 -15.03
CA GLN A 371 -5.75 51.66 -14.59
C GLN A 371 -5.94 50.67 -13.44
N VAL A 372 -5.27 49.52 -13.49
CA VAL A 372 -5.29 48.53 -12.41
C VAL A 372 -4.68 49.09 -11.12
N GLU A 373 -3.59 49.86 -11.21
CA GLU A 373 -2.98 50.55 -10.05
C GLU A 373 -3.92 51.60 -9.42
N GLY A 374 -4.77 52.24 -10.22
CA GLY A 374 -5.76 53.21 -9.74
C GLY A 374 -7.01 52.58 -9.11
N CYS A 375 -7.22 51.28 -9.27
CA CYS A 375 -8.40 50.57 -8.79
C CYS A 375 -8.25 50.10 -7.34
N LYS A 376 -9.24 50.42 -6.50
CA LYS A 376 -9.27 49.97 -5.08
C LYS A 376 -9.64 48.50 -4.92
N VAL A 377 -10.36 47.93 -5.88
CA VAL A 377 -10.80 46.53 -5.91
C VAL A 377 -10.67 46.03 -7.34
N ILE A 378 -10.09 44.85 -7.50
CA ILE A 378 -9.90 44.18 -8.79
C ILE A 378 -10.61 42.82 -8.69
N GLY A 379 -11.57 42.60 -9.59
CA GLY A 379 -12.16 41.28 -9.82
C GLY A 379 -11.37 40.57 -10.91
N LEU A 380 -11.01 39.31 -10.67
CA LEU A 380 -10.27 38.50 -11.62
C LEU A 380 -11.11 37.26 -11.95
N ASP A 381 -11.52 37.15 -13.21
CA ASP A 381 -12.19 35.97 -13.74
C ASP A 381 -11.27 35.34 -14.79
N CYS A 382 -11.10 34.02 -14.72
CA CYS A 382 -10.18 33.30 -15.59
C CYS A 382 -10.80 31.99 -16.08
N GLU A 383 -11.21 31.97 -17.34
CA GLU A 383 -11.52 30.73 -18.04
C GLU A 383 -10.22 30.20 -18.67
N TRP A 384 -9.73 29.06 -18.17
CA TRP A 384 -8.59 28.38 -18.74
C TRP A 384 -9.03 27.02 -19.27
N LYS A 385 -8.79 26.78 -20.56
CA LYS A 385 -8.84 25.45 -21.16
C LYS A 385 -7.39 25.06 -21.48
N PRO A 386 -6.94 23.84 -21.15
CA PRO A 386 -5.60 23.39 -21.52
C PRO A 386 -5.43 23.47 -23.05
N ASN A 387 -4.45 24.24 -23.51
CA ASN A 387 -4.14 24.37 -24.94
C ASN A 387 -3.50 23.10 -25.53
N TYR A 388 -3.14 22.14 -24.68
CA TYR A 388 -2.59 20.85 -25.08
C TYR A 388 -2.83 19.81 -23.98
N GLU A 389 -3.50 18.73 -24.34
CA GLU A 389 -3.51 17.47 -23.58
C GLU A 389 -2.75 16.40 -24.36
N LYS A 390 -1.93 15.60 -23.68
CA LYS A 390 -1.13 14.55 -24.32
C LYS A 390 -2.04 13.51 -24.97
N GLY A 391 -2.13 13.55 -26.30
CA GLY A 391 -3.00 12.67 -27.12
C GLY A 391 -4.16 13.39 -27.81
N SER A 392 -4.37 14.68 -27.56
CA SER A 392 -5.40 15.50 -28.22
C SER A 392 -4.86 16.19 -29.48
N GLN A 393 -5.75 16.52 -30.43
CA GLN A 393 -5.37 17.34 -31.60
C GLN A 393 -5.11 18.79 -31.19
N PRO A 394 -4.11 19.47 -31.81
CA PRO A 394 -3.77 20.85 -31.48
C PRO A 394 -4.92 21.81 -31.78
N ASN A 395 -5.20 22.71 -30.83
CA ASN A 395 -6.28 23.69 -30.94
C ASN A 395 -5.91 24.79 -31.97
N LYS A 396 -6.82 25.11 -32.91
CA LYS A 396 -6.59 26.03 -34.03
C LYS A 396 -6.44 27.51 -33.64
N VAL A 397 -6.63 27.86 -32.37
CA VAL A 397 -6.61 29.25 -31.90
C VAL A 397 -5.18 29.75 -31.59
N SER A 398 -4.15 28.99 -31.96
CA SER A 398 -2.76 29.47 -31.91
C SER A 398 -2.35 30.04 -33.27
N ARG A 399 -2.44 31.35 -33.42
CA ARG A 399 -1.69 32.11 -34.44
C ARG A 399 -0.92 33.23 -33.78
#